data_AF-A0A6J3JEJ9-F1
#
_entry.id   AF-A0A6J3JEJ9-F1
#
_cell.length_a   1.000
_cell.length_b   1.000
_cell.length_c   1.000
_cell.angle_alpha   90.00
_cell.angle_beta   90.00
_cell.angle_gamma   90.00
#
_symmetry.space_group_name_H-M   'P 1'
#
loop_
_entity.id
_entity.type
_entity.pdbx_description
1 polymer ?
#
loop_
_entity_poly.entity_id
_entity_poly.type
_entity_poly.pdbx_seq_one_letter_code
_entity_poly.pdbx_strand_id
1 'polypeptide(L)'
;MVAVAAAAAAWLLLWAAACAQREQDFYGFKAVNIRGKLVSLEKYRGSVSLVVNVASECGFTDQHYRALQQLQRDLGPHHFNVLAFPCNQFGQQEPDSNKEIESFARRTYSVSFPMFSKIAVTGTGAHPAFKYLAPAFVSLASTPPCNPFTWRSK
;
A
#
# COMPACT_ATOMS: atom_id res chain seq x y z
N MET A 1 53.71 11.51 2.14
CA MET A 1 52.61 11.69 3.12
C MET A 1 51.27 12.14 2.50
N VAL A 2 51.13 12.25 1.16
CA VAL A 2 49.88 12.72 0.51
C VAL A 2 48.92 11.57 0.10
N ALA A 3 49.44 10.35 -0.07
CA ALA A 3 48.64 9.21 -0.55
C ALA A 3 47.63 8.63 0.47
N VAL A 4 47.87 8.81 1.77
CA VAL A 4 47.02 8.25 2.83
C VAL A 4 45.72 9.05 3.01
N ALA A 5 45.77 10.37 2.78
CA ALA A 5 44.61 11.25 2.94
C ALA A 5 43.54 11.04 1.85
N ALA A 6 43.95 10.75 0.60
CA ALA A 6 43.03 10.54 -0.51
C ALA A 6 42.22 9.23 -0.36
N ALA A 7 42.84 8.17 0.19
CA ALA A 7 42.16 6.91 0.45
C ALA A 7 41.09 7.05 1.55
N ALA A 8 41.37 7.79 2.63
CA ALA A 8 40.40 8.04 3.69
C ALA A 8 39.17 8.85 3.21
N ALA A 9 39.38 9.85 2.34
CA ALA A 9 38.29 10.61 1.74
C ALA A 9 37.44 9.77 0.77
N ALA A 10 38.07 8.89 -0.03
CA ALA A 10 37.35 7.96 -0.90
C ALA A 10 36.53 6.94 -0.10
N TRP A 11 37.05 6.44 1.02
CA TRP A 11 36.34 5.52 1.92
C TRP A 11 35.18 6.20 2.67
N LEU A 12 35.35 7.47 3.07
CA LEU A 12 34.28 8.29 3.65
C LEU A 12 33.16 8.60 2.65
N LEU A 13 33.52 8.90 1.39
CA LEU A 13 32.55 9.14 0.31
C LEU A 13 31.80 7.86 -0.10
N LEU A 14 32.47 6.70 -0.08
CA LEU A 14 31.85 5.40 -0.32
C LEU A 14 30.90 4.99 0.83
N TRP A 15 31.22 5.33 2.08
CA TRP A 15 30.34 5.03 3.23
C TRP A 15 29.10 5.94 3.27
N ALA A 16 29.24 7.22 2.91
CA ALA A 16 28.12 8.15 2.79
C ALA A 16 27.13 7.76 1.68
N ALA A 17 27.62 7.27 0.54
CA ALA A 17 26.78 6.79 -0.56
C ALA A 17 25.99 5.52 -0.20
N ALA A 18 26.55 4.63 0.63
CA ALA A 18 25.85 3.44 1.12
C ALA A 18 24.70 3.78 2.09
N CYS A 19 24.73 4.95 2.75
CA CYS A 19 23.67 5.43 3.63
C CYS A 19 22.55 6.16 2.87
N ALA A 20 22.74 6.45 1.57
CA ALA A 20 21.79 7.15 0.71
C ALA A 20 20.92 6.20 -0.15
N GLN A 21 20.82 4.92 0.21
CA GLN A 21 19.75 4.07 -0.30
C GLN A 21 18.43 4.66 0.21
N ARG A 22 17.72 5.36 -0.67
CA ARG A 22 16.35 5.84 -0.41
C ARG A 22 15.52 4.60 -0.13
N GLU A 23 15.28 4.34 1.15
CA GLU A 23 14.43 3.24 1.60
C GLU A 23 13.09 3.39 0.86
N GLN A 24 12.81 2.44 -0.02
CA GLN A 24 11.63 2.53 -0.87
C GLN A 24 10.43 2.38 0.05
N ASP A 25 9.62 3.42 0.18
CA ASP A 25 8.41 3.39 0.99
C ASP A 25 7.16 3.17 0.13
N PHE A 26 6.06 2.79 0.77
CA PHE A 26 4.79 2.56 0.09
C PHE A 26 4.28 3.80 -0.67
N TYR A 27 4.58 5.01 -0.17
CA TYR A 27 4.09 6.26 -0.73
C TYR A 27 4.82 6.67 -2.02
N GLY A 28 6.03 6.15 -2.25
CA GLY A 28 6.77 6.32 -3.50
C GLY A 28 6.14 5.65 -4.73
N PHE A 29 5.14 4.77 -4.56
CA PHE A 29 4.45 4.14 -5.69
C PHE A 29 3.35 5.02 -6.30
N LYS A 30 2.98 4.69 -7.53
CA LYS A 30 1.82 5.25 -8.23
C LYS A 30 0.81 4.14 -8.49
N ALA A 31 -0.46 4.49 -8.51
CA ALA A 31 -1.54 3.57 -8.84
C ALA A 31 -2.58 4.27 -9.72
N VAL A 32 -3.27 3.51 -10.56
CA VAL A 32 -4.39 4.05 -11.34
C VAL A 32 -5.61 4.08 -10.44
N ASN A 33 -6.27 5.23 -10.29
CA ASN A 33 -7.50 5.31 -9.52
C ASN A 33 -8.65 4.58 -10.23
N ILE A 34 -9.80 4.40 -9.57
CA ILE A 34 -10.91 3.64 -10.17
C ILE A 34 -11.50 4.30 -11.44
N ARG A 35 -11.19 5.57 -11.69
CA ARG A 35 -11.59 6.33 -12.87
C ARG A 35 -10.55 6.36 -13.99
N GLY A 36 -9.50 5.54 -13.88
CA GLY A 36 -8.48 5.40 -14.94
C GLY A 36 -7.36 6.46 -14.92
N LYS A 37 -7.31 7.34 -13.91
CA LYS A 37 -6.24 8.35 -13.78
C LYS A 37 -5.09 7.82 -12.93
N LEU A 38 -3.86 7.93 -13.43
CA LEU A 38 -2.65 7.67 -12.64
C LEU A 38 -2.51 8.69 -11.51
N VAL A 39 -2.40 8.22 -10.27
CA VAL A 39 -2.24 9.03 -9.06
C VAL A 39 -1.01 8.59 -8.26
N SER A 40 -0.32 9.55 -7.66
CA SER A 40 0.80 9.28 -6.76
C SER A 40 0.28 8.93 -5.36
N LEU A 41 0.78 7.85 -4.76
CA LEU A 41 0.42 7.48 -3.38
C LEU A 41 1.03 8.44 -2.35
N GLU A 42 2.04 9.20 -2.75
CA GLU A 42 2.62 10.32 -2.00
C GLU A 42 1.58 11.29 -1.42
N LYS A 43 0.43 11.45 -2.09
CA LYS A 43 -0.69 12.26 -1.61
C LYS A 43 -1.18 11.84 -0.21
N TYR A 44 -1.02 10.57 0.16
CA TYR A 44 -1.48 10.01 1.43
C TYR A 44 -0.38 10.00 2.51
N ARG A 45 0.82 10.51 2.20
CA ARG A 45 1.90 10.63 3.19
C ARG A 45 1.47 11.53 4.35
N GLY A 46 1.90 11.18 5.56
CA GLY A 46 1.56 11.91 6.78
C GLY A 46 0.18 11.55 7.35
N SER A 47 -0.57 10.67 6.69
CA SER A 47 -1.77 10.02 7.22
C SER A 47 -1.53 8.54 7.43
N VAL A 48 -2.25 7.93 8.38
CA VAL A 48 -2.30 6.48 8.51
C VAL A 48 -3.11 5.93 7.35
N SER A 49 -2.50 5.03 6.55
CA SER A 49 -3.14 4.43 5.37
C SER A 49 -3.44 2.96 5.61
N LEU A 50 -4.73 2.60 5.59
CA LEU A 50 -5.19 1.21 5.61
C LEU A 50 -5.34 0.72 4.17
N VAL A 51 -4.40 -0.10 3.70
CA VAL A 51 -4.40 -0.65 2.34
C VAL A 51 -5.16 -1.98 2.33
N VAL A 52 -6.20 -2.09 1.50
CA VAL A 52 -7.09 -3.27 1.51
C VAL A 52 -7.38 -3.72 0.09
N ASN A 53 -7.22 -5.02 -0.18
CA ASN A 53 -7.77 -5.64 -1.38
C ASN A 53 -9.25 -5.97 -1.16
N VAL A 54 -10.12 -5.55 -2.08
CA VAL A 54 -11.58 -5.70 -1.95
C VAL A 54 -12.17 -6.51 -3.10
N ALA A 55 -13.35 -7.08 -2.83
CA ALA A 55 -14.19 -7.78 -3.80
C ALA A 55 -15.67 -7.50 -3.49
N SER A 56 -16.52 -7.53 -4.51
CA SER A 56 -17.93 -7.11 -4.55
C SER A 56 -18.86 -8.31 -4.44
N GLU A 57 -18.40 -9.49 -4.88
CA GLU A 57 -19.15 -10.76 -4.81
C GLU A 57 -18.56 -11.72 -3.76
N CYS A 58 -18.06 -11.18 -2.65
CA CYS A 58 -17.60 -11.99 -1.52
C CYS A 58 -18.72 -12.15 -0.49
N GLY A 59 -18.81 -13.32 0.15
CA GLY A 59 -19.74 -13.55 1.27
C GLY A 59 -19.54 -12.59 2.46
N PHE A 60 -18.38 -11.93 2.53
CA PHE A 60 -18.04 -10.93 3.55
C PHE A 60 -18.07 -9.48 3.04
N THR A 61 -18.41 -9.25 1.76
CA THR A 61 -18.41 -7.90 1.14
C THR A 61 -19.22 -6.91 1.96
N ASP A 62 -20.44 -7.28 2.38
CA ASP A 62 -21.30 -6.37 3.14
C ASP A 62 -20.67 -5.95 4.48
N GLN A 63 -20.15 -6.91 5.24
CA GLN A 63 -19.49 -6.63 6.52
C GLN A 63 -18.23 -5.80 6.34
N HIS A 64 -17.39 -6.16 5.37
CA HIS A 64 -16.13 -5.47 5.10
C HIS A 64 -16.35 -4.03 4.65
N TYR A 65 -17.22 -3.78 3.65
CA TYR A 65 -17.45 -2.42 3.16
C TYR A 65 -18.08 -1.52 4.22
N ARG A 66 -19.02 -2.04 5.03
CA ARG A 66 -19.61 -1.27 6.14
C ARG A 66 -18.57 -0.91 7.19
N ALA A 67 -17.75 -1.86 7.60
CA ALA A 67 -16.69 -1.62 8.60
C ALA A 67 -15.64 -0.62 8.08
N LEU A 68 -15.19 -0.77 6.83
CA LEU A 68 -14.24 0.15 6.20
C LEU A 68 -14.82 1.56 6.07
N GLN A 69 -16.10 1.67 5.67
CA GLN A 69 -16.76 2.97 5.58
C GLN A 69 -16.94 3.59 6.96
N GLN A 70 -17.25 2.81 8.00
CA GLN A 70 -17.31 3.28 9.37
C GLN A 70 -15.95 3.83 9.83
N LEU A 71 -14.87 3.07 9.64
CA LEU A 71 -13.51 3.52 9.95
C LEU A 71 -13.15 4.82 9.20
N GLN A 72 -13.49 4.91 7.92
CA GLN A 72 -13.22 6.12 7.14
C GLN A 72 -14.00 7.33 7.67
N ARG A 73 -15.24 7.14 8.12
CA ARG A 73 -16.04 8.22 8.71
C ARG A 73 -15.46 8.68 10.05
N ASP A 74 -15.12 7.73 10.91
CA ASP A 74 -14.70 8.02 12.29
C ASP A 74 -13.28 8.57 12.34
N LEU A 75 -12.36 7.99 11.56
CA LEU A 75 -10.94 8.31 11.62
C LEU A 75 -10.49 9.24 10.49
N GLY A 76 -11.27 9.39 9.41
CA GLY A 76 -10.94 10.26 8.27
C GLY A 76 -10.52 11.68 8.64
N PRO A 77 -11.25 12.37 9.55
CA PRO A 77 -10.86 13.69 10.05
C PRO A 77 -9.54 13.71 10.84
N HIS A 78 -9.06 12.55 11.30
CA HIS A 78 -7.86 12.37 12.12
C HIS A 78 -6.66 11.83 11.32
N HIS A 79 -6.50 12.28 10.07
CA HIS A 79 -5.41 11.87 9.18
C HIS A 79 -5.38 10.35 8.93
N PHE A 80 -6.52 9.75 8.59
CA PHE A 80 -6.64 8.34 8.22
C PHE A 80 -7.29 8.17 6.84
N ASN A 81 -6.79 7.22 6.05
CA ASN A 81 -7.35 6.89 4.75
C ASN A 81 -7.43 5.38 4.54
N VAL A 82 -8.60 4.90 4.11
CA VAL A 82 -8.73 3.57 3.50
C VAL A 82 -8.33 3.68 2.04
N LEU A 83 -7.42 2.82 1.58
CA LEU A 83 -6.99 2.72 0.19
C LEU A 83 -7.45 1.38 -0.37
N ALA A 84 -8.58 1.39 -1.10
CA ALA A 84 -9.22 0.16 -1.57
C ALA A 84 -8.80 -0.22 -2.99
N PHE A 85 -8.29 -1.44 -3.15
CA PHE A 85 -7.80 -2.01 -4.40
C PHE A 85 -8.63 -3.24 -4.79
N PRO A 86 -9.55 -3.13 -5.76
CA PRO A 86 -10.31 -4.27 -6.27
C PRO A 86 -9.38 -5.37 -6.81
N CYS A 87 -9.69 -6.64 -6.54
CA CYS A 87 -8.86 -7.77 -6.99
C CYS A 87 -9.71 -9.00 -7.32
N ASN A 88 -9.49 -9.59 -8.50
CA ASN A 88 -10.24 -10.76 -8.97
C ASN A 88 -9.50 -12.10 -8.78
N GLN A 89 -8.35 -12.12 -8.10
CA GLN A 89 -7.52 -13.33 -8.00
C GLN A 89 -8.04 -14.35 -6.97
N PHE A 90 -9.00 -13.98 -6.13
CA PHE A 90 -9.53 -14.82 -5.06
C PHE A 90 -10.96 -15.26 -5.40
N GLY A 91 -11.09 -16.46 -5.96
CA GLY A 91 -12.41 -17.03 -6.30
C GLY A 91 -13.19 -16.27 -7.38
N GLN A 92 -12.53 -15.41 -8.16
CA GLN A 92 -13.13 -14.58 -9.21
C GLN A 92 -14.31 -13.70 -8.74
N GLN A 93 -14.25 -13.20 -7.50
CA GLN A 93 -15.32 -12.44 -6.84
C GLN A 93 -15.35 -10.93 -7.19
N GLU A 94 -14.55 -10.51 -8.17
CA GLU A 94 -14.51 -9.14 -8.68
C GLU A 94 -14.48 -9.14 -10.24
N PRO A 95 -15.47 -9.77 -10.91
CA PRO A 95 -15.47 -9.91 -12.37
C PRO A 95 -15.67 -8.57 -13.08
N ASP A 96 -16.42 -7.67 -12.45
CA ASP A 96 -16.91 -6.41 -12.99
C ASP A 96 -15.82 -5.41 -13.42
N SER A 97 -16.22 -4.43 -14.24
CA SER A 97 -15.37 -3.31 -14.64
C SER A 97 -15.18 -2.31 -13.49
N ASN A 98 -14.11 -1.51 -13.55
CA ASN A 98 -13.87 -0.46 -12.56
C ASN A 98 -15.08 0.48 -12.34
N LYS A 99 -15.84 0.77 -13.41
CA LYS A 99 -17.01 1.65 -13.35
C LYS A 99 -18.16 1.01 -12.58
N GLU A 100 -18.40 -0.28 -12.81
CA GLU A 100 -19.42 -1.05 -12.10
C GLU A 100 -19.05 -1.20 -10.62
N ILE A 101 -17.78 -1.50 -10.32
CA ILE A 101 -17.26 -1.60 -8.96
C ILE A 101 -17.42 -0.27 -8.21
N GLU A 102 -17.04 0.87 -8.81
CA GLU A 102 -17.25 2.21 -8.20
C GLU A 102 -18.74 2.47 -7.95
N SER A 103 -19.59 2.15 -8.94
CA SER A 103 -21.03 2.34 -8.84
C SER A 103 -21.64 1.49 -7.73
N PHE A 104 -21.27 0.22 -7.62
CA PHE A 104 -21.71 -0.69 -6.57
C PHE A 104 -21.30 -0.18 -5.19
N ALA A 105 -20.02 0.09 -4.98
CA ALA A 105 -19.51 0.53 -3.69
C ALA A 105 -20.16 1.85 -3.23
N ARG A 106 -20.38 2.80 -4.14
CA ARG A 106 -21.02 4.08 -3.81
C ARG A 106 -22.53 3.97 -3.60
N ARG A 107 -23.24 3.22 -4.44
CA ARG A 107 -24.71 3.12 -4.35
C ARG A 107 -25.14 2.28 -3.15
N THR A 108 -24.43 1.19 -2.86
CA THR A 108 -24.80 0.25 -1.82
C THR A 108 -24.31 0.69 -0.44
N TYR A 109 -23.08 1.22 -0.36
CA TYR A 109 -22.42 1.50 0.93
C TYR A 109 -22.08 2.97 1.15
N SER A 110 -22.35 3.85 0.17
CA SER A 110 -21.97 5.27 0.24
C SER A 110 -20.47 5.46 0.51
N VAL A 111 -19.63 4.63 -0.13
CA VAL A 111 -18.17 4.68 0.04
C VAL A 111 -17.62 6.09 -0.24
N SER A 112 -16.91 6.64 0.73
CA SER A 112 -16.25 7.95 0.63
C SER A 112 -14.74 7.88 0.52
N PHE A 113 -14.13 6.71 0.78
CA PHE A 113 -12.69 6.53 0.69
C PHE A 113 -12.17 6.37 -0.76
N PRO A 114 -10.87 6.64 -1.00
CA PRO A 114 -10.23 6.38 -2.29
C PRO A 114 -10.32 4.92 -2.75
N MET A 115 -10.77 4.74 -3.99
CA MET A 115 -10.75 3.46 -4.69
C MET A 115 -9.82 3.51 -5.91
N PHE A 116 -9.12 2.42 -6.14
CA PHE A 116 -8.20 2.24 -7.24
C PHE A 116 -8.76 1.32 -8.32
N SER A 117 -8.10 1.30 -9.48
CA SER A 117 -8.40 0.33 -10.52
C SER A 117 -8.13 -1.08 -10.03
N LYS A 118 -8.83 -2.05 -10.61
CA LYS A 118 -8.60 -3.47 -10.38
C LYS A 118 -7.14 -3.85 -10.68
N ILE A 119 -6.49 -4.55 -9.76
CA ILE A 119 -5.09 -4.96 -9.87
C ILE A 119 -4.90 -6.42 -9.48
N ALA A 120 -3.79 -7.01 -9.91
CA ALA A 120 -3.25 -8.21 -9.30
C ALA A 120 -2.46 -7.85 -8.03
N VAL A 121 -2.66 -8.61 -6.97
CA VAL A 121 -1.98 -8.46 -5.68
C VAL A 121 -0.97 -9.60 -5.44
N THR A 122 -1.15 -10.75 -6.09
CA THR A 122 -0.21 -11.90 -6.02
C THR A 122 0.38 -12.26 -7.38
N GLY A 123 1.51 -12.97 -7.36
CA GLY A 123 2.19 -13.47 -8.56
C GLY A 123 3.12 -12.46 -9.24
N THR A 124 3.68 -12.86 -10.38
CA THR A 124 4.65 -12.04 -11.14
C THR A 124 4.05 -10.76 -11.68
N GLY A 125 2.75 -10.76 -11.98
CA GLY A 125 1.97 -9.58 -12.40
C GLY A 125 1.46 -8.69 -11.28
N ALA A 126 1.78 -8.98 -10.01
CA ALA A 126 1.32 -8.17 -8.89
C ALA A 126 1.78 -6.71 -8.99
N HIS A 127 0.92 -5.79 -8.56
CA HIS A 127 1.22 -4.37 -8.53
C HIS A 127 2.46 -4.12 -7.65
N PRO A 128 3.42 -3.25 -8.06
CA PRO A 128 4.65 -3.01 -7.30
C PRO A 128 4.40 -2.63 -5.83
N ALA A 129 3.37 -1.83 -5.57
CA ALA A 129 2.97 -1.48 -4.20
C ALA A 129 2.54 -2.70 -3.37
N PHE A 130 1.87 -3.69 -3.96
CA PHE A 130 1.50 -4.94 -3.25
C PHE A 130 2.68 -5.89 -3.14
N LYS A 131 3.60 -5.91 -4.11
CA LYS A 131 4.89 -6.62 -3.98
C LYS A 131 5.76 -6.04 -2.87
N TYR A 132 5.63 -4.75 -2.58
CA TYR A 132 6.29 -4.11 -1.44
C TYR A 132 5.64 -4.50 -0.10
N LEU A 133 4.31 -4.63 -0.06
CA LEU A 133 3.58 -5.03 1.15
C LEU A 133 3.67 -6.53 1.45
N ALA A 134 3.75 -7.39 0.42
CA ALA A 134 3.71 -8.85 0.57
C ALA A 134 4.86 -9.46 1.40
N PRO A 135 6.14 -9.01 1.30
CA PRO A 135 7.23 -9.52 2.13
C PRO A 135 7.07 -9.18 3.61
N ALA A 136 6.25 -8.18 3.96
CA ALA A 136 6.08 -7.76 5.35
C ALA A 136 5.22 -8.72 6.19
N PHE A 137 4.55 -9.70 5.57
CA PHE A 137 3.73 -10.70 6.29
C PHE A 137 4.33 -12.11 6.30
N VAL A 138 5.46 -12.34 5.62
CA VAL A 138 6.19 -13.62 5.64
C VAL A 138 7.67 -13.35 5.96
N SER A 139 7.94 -12.81 7.15
CA SER A 139 9.18 -13.07 7.88
C SER A 139 9.06 -12.53 9.32
N LEU A 140 8.47 -13.33 10.21
CA LEU A 140 8.82 -13.27 11.63
C LEU A 140 10.08 -14.11 11.94
N ALA A 141 10.85 -14.51 10.92
CA ALA A 141 12.00 -15.40 11.09
C ALA A 141 13.35 -14.80 10.63
N SER A 142 13.37 -13.66 9.95
CA SER A 142 14.61 -12.99 9.55
C SER A 142 14.36 -11.59 8.99
N THR A 143 14.38 -10.58 9.86
CA THR A 143 14.59 -9.19 9.42
C THR A 143 15.76 -8.56 10.20
N PRO A 144 16.70 -7.89 9.52
CA PRO A 144 17.74 -7.08 10.17
C PRO A 144 17.13 -5.90 10.95
N PRO A 145 17.86 -5.33 11.92
CA PRO A 145 17.30 -4.41 12.89
C PRO A 145 17.20 -3.02 12.26
N CYS A 146 15.98 -2.55 11.97
CA CYS A 146 15.59 -1.13 11.96
C CYS A 146 14.12 -1.00 11.51
N ASN A 147 13.17 -1.45 12.33
CA ASN A 147 11.80 -0.94 12.24
C ASN A 147 11.25 -0.73 13.66
N PRO A 148 10.91 0.51 14.07
CA PRO A 148 10.36 0.79 15.40
C PRO A 148 8.92 0.29 15.61
N PHE A 149 8.24 -0.21 14.58
CA PHE A 149 6.90 -0.78 14.71
C PHE A 149 6.95 -2.31 14.72
N THR A 150 7.21 -2.90 15.89
CA THR A 150 6.97 -4.32 16.14
C THR A 150 5.65 -4.49 16.90
N TRP A 151 4.63 -5.01 16.21
CA TRP A 151 3.37 -5.41 16.82
C TRP A 151 3.58 -6.75 17.52
N ARG A 152 3.58 -6.77 18.85
CA ARG A 152 3.57 -8.00 19.67
C ARG A 152 2.11 -8.28 20.07
N SER A 153 1.48 -9.27 19.46
CA SER A 153 0.26 -9.87 20.01
C SER A 153 0.65 -10.76 21.18
N LYS A 154 -0.04 -10.59 22.32
CA LYS A 154 0.00 -11.53 23.45
C LYS A 154 -0.62 -12.87 23.05
#